data_AF-A0A0D0TMP4-F1
#
_entry.id   AF-A0A0D0TMP4-F1
#
_cell.length_a   1.000
_cell.length_b   1.000
_cell.length_c   1.000
_cell.angle_alpha   90.00
_cell.angle_beta   90.00
_cell.angle_gamma   90.00
#
_symmetry.space_group_name_H-M   'P 1'
#
loop_
_entity.id
_entity.type
_entity.pdbx_description
1 polymer ?
#
loop_
_entity_poly.entity_id
_entity_poly.type
_entity_poly.pdbx_seq_one_letter_code
_entity_poly.pdbx_strand_id
1 'polypeptide(L)'
;MTAARLLLPLSLALLAACASAPKQNISVENQSSCPILLKTGQNLILTLPSNPTTGYRWAIQDSAGGVLRALSPEVYSSSESGVIGGGGQSTWRFQAFAAGKGRLRLTSQQPWEPEAEPVETFDCAITVN
;
A
#
# COMPACT_ATOMS: atom_id res chain seq x y z
N MET A 1 59.05 7.42 47.11
CA MET A 1 58.04 8.41 46.68
C MET A 1 58.28 8.75 45.23
N THR A 2 57.39 8.35 44.31
CA THR A 2 56.87 9.14 43.16
C THR A 2 56.00 8.23 42.31
N ALA A 3 54.71 8.56 42.27
CA ALA A 3 53.70 7.97 41.40
C ALA A 3 53.65 8.73 40.06
N ALA A 4 53.41 8.02 38.97
CA ALA A 4 52.88 8.55 37.71
C ALA A 4 52.28 7.35 36.95
N ARG A 5 50.98 7.05 37.03
CA ARG A 5 49.84 7.70 36.34
C ARG A 5 50.21 8.18 34.93
N LEU A 6 49.70 7.50 33.91
CA LEU A 6 48.63 8.04 33.06
C LEU A 6 48.10 6.98 32.10
N LEU A 7 46.79 6.80 32.18
CA LEU A 7 45.96 5.87 31.43
C LEU A 7 45.91 6.27 29.95
N LEU A 8 46.06 5.30 29.05
CA LEU A 8 45.76 5.49 27.62
C LEU A 8 44.26 5.76 27.42
N PRO A 9 43.86 6.75 26.60
CA PRO A 9 42.45 7.05 26.39
C PRO A 9 41.82 6.05 25.41
N LEU A 10 40.83 5.36 25.95
CA LEU A 10 39.80 4.58 25.27
C LEU A 10 39.02 5.50 24.31
N SER A 11 39.37 5.53 23.02
CA SER A 11 38.61 6.22 21.98
C SER A 11 37.75 5.23 21.21
N LEU A 12 36.66 4.79 21.85
CA LEU A 12 35.59 4.06 21.16
C LEU A 12 34.72 5.10 20.42
N ALA A 13 34.91 5.22 19.11
CA ALA A 13 34.04 6.03 18.25
C ALA A 13 32.64 5.39 18.19
N LEU A 14 31.67 5.99 18.89
CA LEU A 14 30.25 5.67 18.79
C LEU A 14 29.73 6.17 17.43
N LEU A 15 29.78 5.31 16.41
CA LEU A 15 28.99 5.47 15.19
C LEU A 15 27.52 5.26 15.52
N ALA A 16 26.83 6.32 15.95
CA ALA A 16 25.38 6.35 16.05
C ALA A 16 24.79 6.37 14.63
N ALA A 17 24.68 5.19 14.02
CA ALA A 17 23.94 5.02 12.77
C ALA A 17 22.46 5.33 13.06
N CYS A 18 21.99 6.50 12.61
CA CYS A 18 20.57 6.81 12.59
C CYS A 18 19.88 5.93 11.54
N ALA A 19 19.54 4.69 11.91
CA ALA A 19 18.63 3.87 11.14
C ALA A 19 17.23 4.47 11.28
N SER A 20 16.79 5.25 10.30
CA SER A 20 15.38 5.63 10.21
C SER A 20 14.56 4.36 10.07
N ALA A 21 13.67 4.10 11.03
CA ALA A 21 12.80 2.94 10.98
C ALA A 21 12.02 2.92 9.65
N PRO A 22 11.93 1.79 8.94
CA PRO A 22 11.19 1.71 7.69
C PRO A 22 9.75 2.13 7.93
N LYS A 23 9.22 3.04 7.10
CA LYS A 23 7.81 3.44 7.16
C LYS A 23 6.96 2.19 6.92
N GLN A 24 6.14 1.83 7.90
CA GLN A 24 5.33 0.61 7.87
C GLN A 24 4.32 0.65 6.72
N ASN A 25 4.22 -0.45 5.97
CA ASN A 25 3.20 -0.66 4.95
C ASN A 25 1.86 -1.03 5.62
N ILE A 26 0.76 -0.51 5.10
CA ILE A 26 -0.60 -0.85 5.50
C ILE A 26 -1.22 -1.70 4.41
N SER A 27 -1.59 -2.94 4.71
CA SER A 27 -2.28 -3.84 3.79
C SER A 27 -3.78 -3.80 4.02
N VAL A 28 -4.55 -3.74 2.94
CA VAL A 28 -6.02 -3.69 2.97
C VAL A 28 -6.55 -4.69 1.95
N GLU A 29 -7.40 -5.59 2.43
CA GLU A 29 -7.89 -6.72 1.64
C GLU A 29 -9.40 -6.67 1.39
N ASN A 30 -10.12 -5.81 2.12
CA ASN A 30 -11.57 -5.67 2.00
C ASN A 30 -12.07 -4.35 2.60
N GLN A 31 -13.36 -4.08 2.39
CA GLN A 31 -14.05 -2.87 2.82
C GLN A 31 -14.09 -2.65 4.34
N SER A 32 -14.00 -3.71 5.16
CA SER A 32 -14.11 -3.60 6.63
C SER A 32 -12.90 -2.91 7.28
N SER A 33 -11.81 -2.74 6.55
CA SER A 33 -10.62 -2.00 7.00
C SER A 33 -10.75 -0.48 6.88
N CYS A 34 -11.87 0.03 6.37
CA CYS A 34 -12.12 1.46 6.18
C CYS A 34 -12.81 2.09 7.41
N PRO A 35 -12.52 3.37 7.73
CA PRO A 35 -11.62 4.29 7.03
C PRO A 35 -10.14 4.01 7.33
N ILE A 36 -9.25 4.44 6.43
CA ILE A 36 -7.81 4.25 6.59
C ILE A 36 -7.14 5.55 7.03
N LEU A 37 -6.33 5.45 8.08
CA LEU A 37 -5.45 6.52 8.55
C LEU A 37 -3.99 6.20 8.22
N LEU A 38 -3.32 7.12 7.52
CA LEU A 38 -1.92 7.02 7.13
C LEU A 38 -1.12 8.21 7.66
N LYS A 39 0.19 8.04 7.70
CA LYS A 39 1.18 9.11 7.86
C LYS A 39 1.89 9.36 6.54
N THR A 40 2.34 10.59 6.32
CA THR A 40 3.11 10.94 5.13
C THR A 40 4.32 10.00 4.92
N GLY A 41 4.37 9.39 3.73
CA GLY A 41 5.36 8.43 3.24
C GLY A 41 5.09 6.96 3.59
N GLN A 42 4.01 6.64 4.30
CA GLN A 42 3.57 5.24 4.41
C GLN A 42 3.04 4.73 3.06
N ASN A 43 3.19 3.43 2.83
CA ASN A 43 2.61 2.79 1.68
C ASN A 43 1.28 2.13 2.06
N LEU A 44 0.29 2.27 1.19
CA LEU A 44 -0.97 1.53 1.22
C LEU A 44 -0.92 0.45 0.13
N ILE A 45 -1.11 -0.80 0.51
CA ILE A 45 -1.20 -1.95 -0.39
C ILE A 45 -2.65 -2.43 -0.36
N LEU A 46 -3.37 -2.20 -1.45
CA LEU A 46 -4.73 -2.68 -1.63
C LEU A 46 -4.70 -3.98 -2.43
N THR A 47 -5.30 -5.04 -1.90
CA THR A 47 -5.43 -6.34 -2.56
C THR A 47 -6.92 -6.68 -2.64
N LEU A 48 -7.46 -6.90 -3.84
CA LEU A 48 -8.86 -7.27 -4.02
C LEU A 48 -8.97 -8.58 -4.81
N PRO A 49 -9.94 -9.45 -4.48
CA PRO A 49 -10.24 -10.63 -5.27
C PRO A 49 -10.52 -10.26 -6.73
N SER A 50 -9.98 -11.03 -7.66
CA SER A 50 -10.10 -10.77 -9.09
C SER A 50 -10.11 -12.08 -9.86
N ASN A 51 -11.03 -12.25 -10.80
CA ASN A 51 -11.00 -13.38 -11.73
C ASN A 51 -11.02 -12.87 -13.18
N PRO A 52 -9.85 -12.69 -13.80
CA PRO A 52 -9.78 -12.15 -15.15
C PRO A 52 -10.52 -12.98 -16.21
N THR A 53 -10.78 -14.26 -15.95
CA THR A 53 -11.43 -15.19 -16.90
C THR A 53 -12.93 -14.95 -17.06
N THR A 54 -13.56 -14.26 -16.10
CA THR A 54 -14.99 -13.89 -16.17
C THR A 54 -15.23 -12.58 -16.93
N GLY A 55 -14.17 -11.90 -17.37
CA GLY A 55 -14.24 -10.61 -18.05
C GLY A 55 -14.31 -9.39 -17.14
N TYR A 56 -14.61 -9.57 -15.86
CA TYR A 56 -14.65 -8.48 -14.89
C TYR A 56 -13.24 -7.95 -14.60
N ARG A 57 -13.12 -6.63 -14.47
CA ARG A 57 -11.88 -5.93 -14.13
C ARG A 57 -12.16 -4.84 -13.12
N TRP A 58 -11.26 -4.69 -12.15
CA TRP A 58 -11.27 -3.54 -11.26
C TRP A 58 -10.76 -2.30 -11.98
N ALA A 59 -11.50 -1.20 -11.87
CA ALA A 59 -11.13 0.10 -12.38
C ALA A 59 -11.09 1.13 -11.24
N ILE A 60 -10.04 1.94 -11.20
CA ILE A 60 -9.94 3.04 -10.24
C ILE A 60 -10.86 4.17 -10.72
N GLN A 61 -11.86 4.51 -9.89
CA GLN A 61 -12.78 5.63 -10.12
C GLN A 61 -12.30 6.90 -9.41
N ASP A 62 -11.70 6.75 -8.23
CA ASP A 62 -11.01 7.82 -7.50
C ASP A 62 -9.76 7.24 -6.85
N SER A 63 -8.61 7.85 -7.11
CA SER A 63 -7.30 7.38 -6.62
C SER A 63 -6.89 8.04 -5.30
N ALA A 64 -7.70 8.94 -4.74
CA ALA A 64 -7.30 9.88 -3.70
C ALA A 64 -6.05 10.69 -4.12
N GLY A 65 -5.97 11.11 -5.38
CA GLY A 65 -4.77 11.67 -6.01
C GLY A 65 -4.19 12.95 -5.35
N GLY A 66 -4.96 13.61 -4.48
CA GLY A 66 -4.47 14.73 -3.68
C GLY A 66 -3.59 14.33 -2.48
N VAL A 67 -3.65 13.06 -2.05
CA VAL A 67 -2.93 12.54 -0.87
C VAL A 67 -2.16 11.25 -1.14
N LEU A 68 -2.59 10.45 -2.12
CA LEU A 68 -1.93 9.21 -2.54
C LEU A 68 -1.31 9.35 -3.93
N ARG A 69 -0.15 8.72 -4.13
CA ARG A 69 0.48 8.51 -5.44
C ARG A 69 0.60 7.02 -5.70
N ALA A 70 0.19 6.56 -6.88
CA ALA A 70 0.41 5.18 -7.30
C ALA A 70 1.92 4.90 -7.49
N LEU A 71 2.40 3.81 -6.91
CA LEU A 71 3.78 3.32 -7.04
C LEU A 71 3.93 2.29 -8.16
N SER A 72 2.83 1.59 -8.49
CA SER A 72 2.77 0.63 -9.59
C SER A 72 1.38 0.64 -10.23
N PRO A 73 1.25 0.19 -11.48
CA PRO A 73 -0.02 -0.28 -12.01
C PRO A 73 -0.58 -1.43 -11.16
N GLU A 74 -1.80 -1.84 -11.51
CA GLU A 74 -2.37 -3.10 -11.02
C GLU A 74 -1.43 -4.28 -11.32
N VAL A 75 -1.25 -5.14 -10.33
CA VAL A 75 -0.55 -6.42 -10.49
C VAL A 75 -1.52 -7.55 -10.13
N TYR A 76 -1.82 -8.40 -11.11
CA TYR A 76 -2.61 -9.61 -10.90
C TYR A 76 -1.72 -10.81 -10.53
N SER A 77 -2.17 -11.60 -9.56
CA SER A 77 -1.57 -12.89 -9.21
C SER A 77 -2.65 -13.97 -9.08
N SER A 78 -2.49 -15.10 -9.77
CA SER A 78 -3.36 -16.28 -9.62
C SER A 78 -3.15 -16.95 -8.26
N SER A 79 -4.23 -17.39 -7.59
CA SER A 79 -4.13 -18.05 -6.28
C SER A 79 -3.60 -19.49 -6.35
N GLU A 80 -3.69 -20.14 -7.52
CA GLU A 80 -3.19 -21.50 -7.75
C GLU A 80 -2.49 -21.59 -9.10
N SER A 81 -1.20 -21.94 -9.09
CA SER A 81 -0.44 -22.18 -10.32
C SER A 81 -0.97 -23.44 -11.02
N GLY A 82 -1.64 -23.27 -12.16
CA GLY A 82 -2.00 -24.38 -13.06
C GLY A 82 -3.50 -24.70 -13.20
N VAL A 83 -4.40 -24.00 -12.49
CA VAL A 83 -5.84 -24.16 -12.67
C VAL A 83 -6.37 -23.14 -13.69
N ILE A 84 -6.82 -23.61 -14.85
CA ILE A 84 -7.49 -22.79 -15.86
C ILE A 84 -8.85 -22.36 -15.31
N GLY A 85 -9.13 -21.05 -15.30
CA GLY A 85 -10.39 -20.48 -14.75
C GLY A 85 -10.34 -20.15 -13.26
N GLY A 86 -9.25 -20.49 -12.57
CA GLY A 86 -9.03 -20.12 -11.17
C GLY A 86 -8.92 -18.61 -11.00
N GLY A 87 -9.60 -18.08 -9.98
CA GLY A 87 -9.46 -16.68 -9.59
C GLY A 87 -8.06 -16.36 -9.04
N GLY A 88 -7.90 -15.11 -8.65
CA GLY A 88 -6.67 -14.59 -8.09
C GLY A 88 -6.93 -13.29 -7.34
N GLN A 89 -5.89 -12.46 -7.27
CA GLN A 89 -5.90 -11.20 -6.56
C GLN A 89 -5.29 -10.11 -7.43
N SER A 90 -5.90 -8.94 -7.43
CA SER A 90 -5.36 -7.71 -8.02
C SER A 90 -4.80 -6.83 -6.92
N THR A 91 -3.56 -6.39 -7.07
CA THR A 91 -2.84 -5.59 -6.06
C THR A 91 -2.47 -4.22 -6.61
N TRP A 92 -2.73 -3.18 -5.84
CA TRP A 92 -2.29 -1.80 -6.09
C TRP A 92 -1.41 -1.33 -4.94
N ARG A 93 -0.36 -0.57 -5.27
CA ARG A 93 0.54 0.03 -4.30
C ARG A 93 0.49 1.53 -4.41
N PHE A 94 0.20 2.19 -3.30
CA PHE A 94 0.18 3.65 -3.19
C PHE A 94 1.16 4.10 -2.12
N GLN A 95 1.67 5.32 -2.26
CA GLN A 95 2.38 6.03 -1.22
C GLN A 95 1.60 7.29 -0.84
N ALA A 96 1.38 7.48 0.47
CA ALA A 96 0.88 8.75 0.99
C ALA A 96 1.96 9.81 0.83
N PHE A 97 1.73 10.85 0.03
CA PHE A 97 2.74 11.86 -0.26
C PHE A 97 2.43 13.23 0.34
N ALA A 98 1.18 13.50 0.70
CA ALA A 98 0.74 14.76 1.28
C ALA A 98 -0.33 14.52 2.35
N ALA A 99 -0.30 15.33 3.40
CA ALA A 99 -1.35 15.34 4.42
C ALA A 99 -2.67 15.86 3.84
N GLY A 100 -3.79 15.34 4.34
CA GLY A 100 -5.13 15.70 3.88
C GLY A 100 -6.10 14.54 3.91
N LYS A 101 -7.22 14.70 3.19
CA LYS A 101 -8.26 13.68 3.05
C LYS A 101 -8.50 13.40 1.58
N GLY A 102 -8.85 12.16 1.27
CA GLY A 102 -9.23 11.72 -0.07
C GLY A 102 -10.11 10.48 0.00
N ARG A 103 -10.54 10.01 -1.16
CA ARG A 103 -11.36 8.80 -1.29
C ARG A 103 -10.70 7.87 -2.30
N LEU A 104 -10.48 6.62 -1.92
CA LEU A 104 -9.99 5.59 -2.82
C LEU A 104 -11.18 4.73 -3.21
N ARG A 105 -11.61 4.83 -4.47
CA ARG A 105 -12.79 4.13 -4.99
C ARG A 105 -12.41 3.31 -6.22
N LEU A 106 -12.78 2.03 -6.20
CA LEU A 106 -12.63 1.11 -7.31
C LEU A 106 -13.96 0.40 -7.59
N THR A 107 -14.21 0.05 -8.86
CA THR A 107 -15.40 -0.70 -9.29
C THR A 107 -14.98 -1.91 -10.13
N SER A 108 -15.65 -3.04 -9.95
CA SER A 108 -15.46 -4.25 -10.74
C SER A 108 -16.56 -4.34 -11.79
N GLN A 109 -16.21 -4.22 -13.07
CA GLN A 109 -17.16 -4.27 -14.17
C GLN A 109 -16.49 -4.83 -15.44
N GLN A 110 -17.31 -5.28 -16.39
CA GLN A 110 -16.83 -5.66 -17.71
C GLN A 110 -16.56 -4.39 -18.54
N PRO A 111 -15.32 -4.18 -19.06
CA PRO A 111 -14.98 -2.93 -19.76
C PRO A 111 -15.82 -2.65 -21.01
N TRP A 112 -16.41 -3.68 -21.62
CA TRP A 112 -17.24 -3.58 -22.82
C TRP A 112 -18.73 -3.28 -22.53
N GLU A 113 -19.13 -3.29 -21.26
CA GLU A 113 -20.49 -2.97 -20.79
C GLU A 113 -20.44 -1.82 -19.78
N PRO A 114 -20.04 -0.60 -20.19
CA PRO A 114 -19.84 0.52 -19.26
C PRO A 114 -21.14 1.04 -18.63
N GLU A 115 -22.30 0.72 -19.21
CA GLU A 115 -23.62 1.11 -18.69
C GLU A 115 -24.16 0.14 -17.63
N ALA A 116 -23.57 -1.06 -17.51
CA ALA A 116 -23.97 -2.03 -16.49
C ALA A 116 -23.50 -1.59 -15.09
N GLU A 117 -24.30 -1.89 -14.07
CA GLU A 117 -23.90 -1.63 -12.69
C GLU A 117 -22.68 -2.49 -12.31
N PRO A 118 -21.69 -1.93 -11.59
CA PRO A 118 -20.57 -2.70 -11.10
C PRO A 118 -21.01 -3.85 -10.20
N VAL A 119 -20.48 -5.04 -10.44
CA VAL A 119 -20.79 -6.21 -9.61
C VAL A 119 -20.15 -6.12 -8.23
N GLU A 120 -19.05 -5.36 -8.11
CA GLU A 120 -18.40 -5.08 -6.83
C GLU A 120 -17.89 -3.64 -6.79
N THR A 121 -17.83 -3.07 -5.59
CA THR A 121 -17.28 -1.75 -5.34
C THR A 121 -16.44 -1.78 -4.08
N PHE A 122 -15.27 -1.16 -4.14
CA PHE A 122 -14.45 -0.82 -2.97
C PHE A 122 -14.45 0.70 -2.82
N ASP A 123 -14.72 1.19 -1.62
CA ASP A 123 -14.91 2.62 -1.38
C ASP A 123 -14.40 3.04 -0.01
N CYS A 124 -13.20 3.60 0.04
CA CYS A 124 -12.52 3.87 1.29
C CYS A 124 -12.20 5.36 1.46
N ALA A 125 -12.59 5.92 2.61
CA ALA A 125 -12.09 7.21 3.04
C ALA A 125 -10.63 7.09 3.50
N ILE A 126 -9.77 7.93 2.94
CA ILE A 126 -8.34 7.99 3.26
C ILE A 126 -8.05 9.30 3.98
N THR A 127 -7.39 9.22 5.13
CA THR A 127 -6.85 10.39 5.85
C THR A 127 -5.34 10.23 5.98
N VAL A 128 -4.57 11.27 5.63
CA VAL A 128 -3.12 11.32 5.81
C VAL A 128 -2.79 12.45 6.78
N ASN A 129 -2.07 12.12 7.85
CA ASN A 129 -1.53 13.07 8.83
C ASN A 129 -0.04 13.34 8.64
#